data_AF-A0A6X6UZ11-F1
#
_entry.id   AF-A0A6X6UZ11-F1
#
_cell.length_a   1.000
_cell.length_b   1.000
_cell.length_c   1.000
_cell.angle_alpha   90.00
_cell.angle_beta   90.00
_cell.angle_gamma   90.00
#
_symmetry.space_group_name_H-M   'P 1'
#
loop_
_entity.id
_entity.type
_entity.pdbx_description
1 polymer ?
#
loop_
_entity_poly.entity_id
_entity_poly.type
_entity_poly.pdbx_seq_one_letter_code
_entity_poly.pdbx_strand_id
1 'polypeptide(L)' 'MFSAKRIVLISVLAFMSANAFAKTVSVTDSTLEGAEAKVAQQAVSENASYKIVSALYKNRVYMTAELSK' A
#
# COMPACT_ATOMS: atom_id res chain seq x y z
N MET A 1 -4.75 -44.84 13.87
CA MET A 1 -5.85 -43.87 13.77
C MET A 1 -5.28 -42.45 13.70
N PHE A 2 -5.09 -41.91 12.50
CA PHE A 2 -4.78 -40.48 12.35
C PHE A 2 -6.05 -39.68 12.62
N SER A 3 -6.18 -39.20 13.85
CA SER A 3 -7.36 -38.47 14.33
C SER A 3 -7.62 -37.23 13.46
N ALA A 4 -8.81 -37.15 12.87
CA ALA A 4 -9.36 -36.01 12.12
C ALA A 4 -9.25 -34.66 12.85
N LYS A 5 -9.01 -34.66 14.17
CA LYS A 5 -8.75 -33.49 15.02
C LYS A 5 -7.53 -32.66 14.57
N ARG A 6 -6.56 -33.23 13.86
CA ARG A 6 -5.37 -32.50 13.38
C ARG A 6 -5.61 -31.69 12.09
N ILE A 7 -6.63 -32.05 11.30
CA ILE A 7 -6.89 -31.43 9.99
C ILE A 7 -7.61 -30.08 10.15
N VAL A 8 -8.47 -29.95 11.17
CA VAL A 8 -9.21 -28.70 11.45
C VAL A 8 -8.32 -27.58 11.98
N LEU A 9 -7.16 -27.90 12.56
CA LEU A 9 -6.26 -26.89 13.12
C LEU A 9 -5.40 -26.17 12.04
N ILE A 10 -5.23 -26.79 10.86
CA ILE A 10 -4.37 -26.27 9.80
C ILE A 10 -5.07 -25.19 8.96
N SER A 11 -6.40 -25.17 8.91
CA SER A 11 -7.16 -24.21 8.10
C SER A 11 -7.19 -22.79 8.68
N VAL A 12 -7.09 -22.61 9.99
CA VAL A 12 -7.04 -21.27 10.62
C VAL A 12 -5.70 -20.58 10.38
N LEU A 13 -4.60 -21.32 10.34
CA LEU A 13 -3.26 -20.76 10.16
C LEU A 13 -2.98 -20.31 8.72
N ALA A 14 -3.66 -20.92 7.74
CA ALA A 14 -3.49 -20.61 6.31
C ALA A 14 -4.14 -19.29 5.87
N PHE A 15 -4.97 -18.65 6.69
CA PHE A 15 -5.58 -17.35 6.38
C PHE A 15 -4.72 -16.14 6.80
N MET A 16 -3.64 -16.35 7.55
CA MET A 16 -2.86 -15.24 8.12
C MET A 16 -1.78 -14.68 7.17
N SER A 17 -1.53 -15.31 6.03
CA SER A 17 -0.38 -14.97 5.19
C SER A 17 -0.78 -14.50 3.79
N ALA A 18 -1.38 -13.32 3.73
CA ALA A 18 -1.31 -12.47 2.55
C ALA A 18 -1.38 -11.01 2.99
N ASN A 19 -0.65 -10.14 2.29
CA ASN A 19 -0.87 -8.68 2.22
C ASN A 19 -0.05 -7.75 3.14
N ALA A 20 1.26 -7.93 3.23
CA ALA A 20 2.16 -6.84 3.67
C ALA A 20 3.07 -6.35 2.53
N PHE A 21 2.57 -6.33 1.29
CA PHE A 21 3.29 -5.64 0.21
C PHE A 21 2.97 -4.15 0.30
N ALA A 22 4.01 -3.32 0.40
CA ALA A 22 3.87 -1.87 0.27
C ALA A 22 3.36 -1.56 -1.15
N LYS A 23 2.21 -0.90 -1.25
CA LYS A 23 1.57 -0.59 -2.52
C LYS A 23 2.15 0.71 -3.06
N THR A 24 2.76 0.70 -4.23
CA THR A 24 3.29 1.93 -4.83
C THR A 24 2.20 2.65 -5.63
N VAL A 25 2.08 3.97 -5.44
CA VAL A 25 1.18 4.85 -6.18
C VAL A 25 1.98 5.95 -6.86
N SER A 26 1.60 6.30 -8.09
CA SER A 26 2.19 7.39 -8.85
C SER A 26 1.14 8.42 -9.20
N VAL A 27 1.44 9.68 -8.93
CA VAL A 27 0.56 10.82 -9.19
C VAL A 27 1.26 11.85 -10.06
N THR A 28 0.46 12.66 -10.75
CA THR A 28 0.95 13.79 -11.51
C THR A 28 0.16 15.05 -11.17
N ASP A 29 0.88 16.15 -10.99
CA ASP A 29 0.29 17.46 -10.72
C ASP A 29 1.14 18.60 -11.32
N SER A 30 0.64 19.84 -11.26
CA SER A 30 1.37 21.03 -11.65
C SER A 30 2.26 21.56 -10.52
N THR A 31 1.97 21.19 -9.26
CA THR A 31 2.65 21.66 -8.05
C THR A 31 3.07 20.50 -7.16
N LEU A 32 4.12 20.68 -6.34
CA LEU A 32 4.60 19.64 -5.43
C LEU A 32 3.54 19.35 -4.35
N GLU A 33 2.94 20.42 -3.85
CA GLU A 33 1.87 20.40 -2.85
C GLU A 33 0.62 19.69 -3.39
N GLY A 34 0.23 19.96 -4.65
CA GLY A 34 -0.89 19.29 -5.29
C GLY A 34 -0.63 17.79 -5.52
N ALA A 35 0.59 17.42 -5.88
CA ALA A 35 0.99 16.02 -6.00
C ALA A 35 0.97 15.32 -4.63
N GLU A 36 1.53 15.94 -3.60
CA GLU A 36 1.52 15.38 -2.25
C GLU A 36 0.09 15.25 -1.70
N ALA A 37 -0.76 16.25 -1.90
CA ALA A 37 -2.17 16.19 -1.51
C ALA A 37 -2.91 15.04 -2.18
N LYS A 38 -2.59 14.69 -3.43
CA LYS A 38 -3.15 13.52 -4.12
C LYS A 38 -2.65 12.21 -3.52
N VAL A 39 -1.36 12.11 -3.19
CA VAL A 39 -0.81 10.94 -2.48
C VAL A 39 -1.49 10.77 -1.13
N ALA A 40 -1.60 11.84 -0.34
CA ALA A 40 -2.23 11.81 0.98
C ALA A 40 -3.71 11.39 0.90
N GLN A 41 -4.46 11.90 -0.07
CA GLN A 41 -5.85 11.48 -0.32
C GLN A 41 -5.94 9.98 -0.64
N GLN A 42 -5.04 9.45 -1.46
CA GLN A 42 -5.00 8.03 -1.80
C GLN A 42 -4.66 7.18 -0.57
N ALA A 43 -3.70 7.63 0.25
CA ALA A 43 -3.31 6.96 1.48
C ALA A 43 -4.48 6.87 2.47
N VAL A 44 -5.18 7.99 2.71
CA VAL A 44 -6.37 8.04 3.57
C VAL A 44 -7.49 7.14 3.04
N SER A 45 -7.75 7.18 1.73
CA SER A 45 -8.77 6.33 1.09
C SER A 45 -8.47 4.84 1.26
N GLU A 46 -7.19 4.48 1.27
CA GLU A 46 -6.75 3.10 1.49
C GLU A 46 -6.54 2.76 2.96
N ASN A 47 -6.77 3.69 3.89
CA ASN A 47 -6.48 3.54 5.32
C ASN A 47 -5.02 3.11 5.56
N ALA A 48 -4.11 3.78 4.83
CA ALA A 48 -2.68 3.50 4.81
C ALA A 48 -1.89 4.76 5.16
N SER A 49 -0.68 4.58 5.71
CA SER A 49 0.36 5.60 5.75
C SER A 49 1.08 5.67 4.41
N TYR A 50 1.69 6.81 4.09
CA TYR A 50 2.46 6.97 2.85
C TYR A 50 3.88 7.43 3.11
N LYS A 51 4.78 7.05 2.19
CA LYS A 51 6.14 7.56 2.09
C LYS A 51 6.45 7.90 0.65
N ILE A 52 6.81 9.14 0.37
CA ILE A 52 7.27 9.53 -0.96
C ILE A 52 8.64 8.88 -1.22
N VAL A 53 8.76 8.14 -2.31
CA VAL A 53 10.00 7.45 -2.72
C VAL A 53 10.64 8.07 -3.95
N SER A 54 9.87 8.84 -4.73
CA SER A 54 10.39 9.61 -5.84
C SER A 54 9.55 10.86 -6.09
N ALA A 55 10.21 11.96 -6.44
CA ALA A 55 9.57 13.16 -6.94
C ALA A 55 10.44 13.75 -8.05
N LEU A 56 9.87 13.88 -9.24
CA LEU A 56 10.52 14.50 -10.40
C LEU A 56 9.71 15.72 -10.82
N TYR A 57 10.34 16.89 -10.75
CA TYR A 57 9.77 18.13 -11.24
C TYR A 57 10.44 18.53 -12.55
N LYS A 58 9.65 18.57 -13.63
CA LYS A 58 10.04 19.12 -14.92
C LYS A 58 9.00 20.16 -15.34
N ASN A 59 8.17 19.85 -16.32
CA ASN A 59 7.02 20.66 -16.71
C ASN A 59 5.77 20.37 -15.85
N ARG A 60 5.81 19.24 -15.14
CA ARG A 60 4.82 18.76 -14.16
C ARG A 60 5.58 18.01 -13.05
N VAL A 61 4.94 17.86 -11.90
CA VAL A 61 5.38 16.97 -10.83
C VAL A 61 4.92 15.57 -11.14
N TYR A 62 5.87 14.64 -11.18
CA TYR A 62 5.63 13.21 -11.15
C TYR A 62 6.10 12.72 -9.79
N MET A 63 5.18 12.23 -8.96
CA MET A 63 5.50 11.81 -7.60
C MET A 63 5.08 10.36 -7.41
N THR A 64 5.96 9.56 -6.83
CA THR A 64 5.71 8.18 -6.49
C THR A 64 5.86 7.98 -5.00
N ALA A 65 4.89 7.30 -4.40
CA ALA A 65 4.86 7.02 -2.98
C ALA A 65 4.52 5.55 -2.72
N GLU A 66 5.06 5.02 -1.64
CA GLU A 66 4.69 3.71 -1.11
C GLU A 66 3.62 3.90 -0.03
N LEU A 67 2.54 3.15 -0.14
CA LEU A 67 1.45 3.05 0.83
C LEU A 67 1.64 1.79 1.67
N SER A 68 1.58 1.95 3.00
CA SER A 68 1.74 0.87 3.97
C SER A 68 0.60 0.91 4.98
N LYS A 69 -0.02 -0.24 5.25
CA LYS A 69 -1.08 -0.40 6.26
C LYS A 69 -0.50 -0.85 7.58
#